data_AF-A0A4C1SGE8-F1
#
_entry.id   AF-A0A4C1SGE8-F1
#
_cell.length_a   1.000
_cell.length_b   1.000
_cell.length_c   1.000
_cell.angle_alpha   90.00
_cell.angle_beta   90.00
_cell.angle_gamma   90.00
#
_symmetry.space_group_name_H-M   'P 1'
#
loop_
_entity.id
_entity.type
_entity.pdbx_description
1 polymer ?
#
loop_
_entity_poly.entity_id
_entity_poly.type
_entity_poly.pdbx_seq_one_letter_code
_entity_poly.pdbx_strand_id
1 'polypeptide(L)'
;MLEIDIIRPSYSPYNTPLITVAKKGFDEDGNPKRRIVFDYKKPNDQTIPDRYQMPDAGTIIQNLARFFKSTDELNSIMNGIISAWQLRNQRQQQPQQQESHKQEQQQIIKTKQEQAANQPAKIIYMPDVAEEPPNTPVKQQPIN
;
A
#
# COMPACT_ATOMS: atom_id res chain seq x y z
N MET A 1 -14.75 -46.10 14.40
CA MET A 1 -14.96 -46.70 13.05
C MET A 1 -16.19 -47.59 13.02
N LEU A 2 -16.37 -48.51 13.98
CA LEU A 2 -17.58 -49.31 14.10
C LEU A 2 -18.81 -48.46 14.48
N GLU A 3 -18.66 -47.56 15.46
CA GLU A 3 -19.75 -46.66 15.92
C GLU A 3 -20.23 -45.66 14.87
N ILE A 4 -19.33 -45.26 13.96
CA ILE A 4 -19.62 -44.35 12.84
C ILE A 4 -19.95 -45.11 11.55
N ASP A 5 -20.19 -46.41 11.66
CA ASP A 5 -20.64 -47.33 10.59
C ASP A 5 -19.77 -47.36 9.32
N ILE A 6 -18.47 -47.06 9.46
CA ILE A 6 -17.49 -47.14 8.35
C ILE A 6 -17.04 -48.60 8.12
N ILE A 7 -17.00 -49.40 9.18
CA ILE A 7 -16.63 -50.83 9.12
C ILE A 7 -17.71 -51.67 9.79
N ARG A 8 -17.86 -52.91 9.34
CA ARG A 8 -18.80 -53.88 9.92
C ARG A 8 -18.14 -55.25 10.06
N PRO A 9 -18.62 -56.10 10.99
CA PRO A 9 -18.22 -57.51 11.02
C PRO A 9 -18.54 -58.17 9.68
N SER A 10 -17.63 -59.03 9.20
CA SER A 10 -17.82 -59.74 7.94
C SER A 10 -17.23 -61.14 7.99
N TYR A 11 -17.84 -62.06 7.22
CA TYR A 11 -17.35 -63.42 6.99
C TYR A 11 -16.82 -63.53 5.56
N SER A 12 -15.82 -62.69 5.24
CA SER A 12 -15.19 -62.67 3.92
C SER A 12 -14.16 -63.80 3.79
N PRO A 13 -14.07 -64.48 2.62
CA PRO A 13 -12.96 -65.39 2.33
C PRO A 13 -11.62 -64.65 2.12
N TYR A 14 -11.67 -63.33 1.91
CA TYR A 14 -10.49 -62.48 1.79
C TYR A 14 -10.18 -61.79 3.12
N ASN A 15 -8.92 -61.85 3.54
CA ASN A 15 -8.40 -61.16 4.71
C ASN A 15 -6.97 -60.66 4.47
N THR A 16 -6.61 -59.56 5.11
CA THR A 16 -5.27 -58.96 5.10
C THR A 16 -4.80 -58.72 6.53
N PRO A 17 -3.51 -58.89 6.83
CA PRO A 17 -3.02 -58.64 8.17
C PRO A 17 -3.16 -57.16 8.55
N LEU A 18 -3.43 -56.94 9.83
CA LEU A 18 -3.56 -55.62 10.44
C LEU A 18 -2.29 -55.31 11.22
N ILE A 19 -1.73 -54.13 10.96
CA ILE A 19 -0.47 -53.66 11.56
C ILE A 19 -0.75 -52.36 12.31
N THR A 20 -0.13 -52.18 13.48
CA THR A 20 -0.16 -50.91 14.20
C THR A 20 1.15 -50.16 13.96
N VAL A 21 1.04 -48.88 13.62
CA VAL A 21 2.19 -48.02 13.33
C VAL A 21 2.17 -46.84 14.29
N ALA A 22 3.31 -46.57 14.92
CA ALA A 22 3.46 -45.41 15.79
C ALA A 22 3.32 -44.11 14.99
N LYS A 23 2.57 -43.16 15.53
CA LYS A 23 2.41 -41.81 15.02
C LYS A 23 3.09 -40.85 16.00
N LYS A 24 3.66 -39.76 15.46
CA LYS A 24 4.27 -38.70 16.28
C LYS A 24 3.25 -38.14 17.28
N GLY A 25 3.71 -37.96 18.52
CA GLY A 25 2.96 -37.37 19.62
C GLY A 25 2.42 -38.41 20.59
N PHE A 26 1.83 -37.91 21.66
CA PHE A 26 1.14 -38.70 22.68
C PHE A 26 -0.36 -38.37 22.65
N ASP A 27 -1.18 -39.37 22.94
CA ASP A 27 -2.61 -39.22 23.17
C ASP A 27 -2.87 -38.44 24.48
N GLU A 28 -4.13 -38.13 24.73
CA GLU A 28 -4.55 -37.33 25.89
C GLU A 28 -4.16 -38.00 27.22
N ASP A 29 -4.03 -39.33 27.20
CA ASP A 29 -3.59 -40.17 28.32
C ASP A 29 -2.06 -40.34 28.41
N GLY A 30 -1.28 -39.63 27.59
CA GLY A 30 0.19 -39.73 27.57
C GLY A 30 0.75 -40.96 26.86
N ASN A 31 -0.10 -41.78 26.22
CA ASN A 31 0.31 -42.96 25.46
C ASN A 31 0.77 -42.60 24.04
N PRO A 32 1.72 -43.32 23.43
CA PRO A 32 2.15 -43.04 22.07
C PRO A 32 1.01 -43.27 21.07
N LYS A 33 0.71 -42.26 20.24
CA LYS A 33 -0.36 -42.36 19.23
C LYS A 33 -0.06 -43.51 18.28
N ARG A 34 -1.09 -44.29 17.90
CA ARG A 34 -0.95 -45.37 16.90
C ARG A 34 -2.01 -45.26 15.81
N ARG A 35 -1.67 -45.70 14.61
CA ARG A 35 -2.60 -45.87 13.49
C ARG A 35 -2.73 -47.36 13.18
N ILE A 36 -3.94 -47.74 12.79
CA ILE A 36 -4.22 -49.05 12.22
C ILE A 36 -3.95 -48.96 10.71
N VAL A 37 -3.16 -49.89 10.18
CA VAL A 37 -2.82 -49.99 8.76
C VAL A 37 -3.07 -51.42 8.31
N PHE A 38 -3.79 -51.58 7.21
CA PHE A 38 -4.00 -52.88 6.58
C PHE A 38 -2.93 -53.10 5.50
N ASP A 39 -2.33 -54.28 5.48
CA ASP A 39 -1.35 -54.63 4.44
C ASP A 39 -2.06 -55.18 3.19
N TYR A 40 -2.29 -54.29 2.22
CA TYR A 40 -2.94 -54.62 0.95
C TYR A 40 -2.00 -55.12 -0.15
N LYS A 41 -0.73 -55.47 0.13
CA LYS A 41 0.21 -55.93 -0.92
C LYS A 41 -0.35 -57.09 -1.76
N LYS A 42 -0.81 -58.16 -1.11
CA LYS A 42 -1.34 -59.35 -1.82
C LYS A 42 -2.62 -59.05 -2.62
N PRO A 43 -3.63 -58.34 -2.08
CA PRO A 43 -4.77 -57.91 -2.90
C PRO A 43 -4.37 -57.02 -4.07
N ASN A 44 -3.44 -56.08 -3.86
CA ASN A 44 -3.00 -55.16 -4.92
C ASN A 44 -2.40 -55.91 -6.12
N ASP A 45 -1.67 -57.01 -5.88
CA ASP A 45 -1.12 -57.86 -6.95
C ASP A 45 -2.20 -58.59 -7.76
N GLN A 46 -3.38 -58.79 -7.20
CA GLN A 46 -4.52 -59.45 -7.85
C GLN A 46 -5.47 -58.46 -8.53
N THR A 47 -5.40 -57.18 -8.18
CA THR A 47 -6.26 -56.13 -8.76
C THR A 47 -5.65 -55.55 -10.04
N ILE A 48 -6.51 -55.20 -11.00
CA ILE A 48 -6.10 -54.49 -12.21
C ILE A 48 -5.80 -53.03 -11.83
N PRO A 49 -4.57 -52.52 -12.06
CA PRO A 49 -4.22 -51.16 -11.68
C PRO A 49 -4.81 -50.15 -12.67
N ASP A 50 -5.73 -49.32 -12.20
CA ASP A 50 -6.24 -48.16 -12.96
C ASP A 50 -5.30 -46.96 -12.75
N ARG A 51 -4.28 -46.85 -13.60
CA ARG A 51 -3.26 -45.78 -13.49
C ARG A 51 -3.65 -44.58 -14.33
N TYR A 52 -4.20 -43.56 -13.67
CA TYR A 52 -4.25 -42.21 -14.22
C TYR A 52 -2.85 -41.59 -14.26
N GLN A 53 -2.51 -40.90 -15.36
CA GLN A 53 -1.23 -40.21 -15.47
C GLN A 53 -1.21 -39.01 -14.53
N MET A 54 -0.48 -39.13 -13.42
CA MET A 54 -0.28 -38.01 -12.51
C MET A 54 0.71 -37.02 -13.16
N PRO A 55 0.32 -35.76 -13.39
CA PRO A 55 1.24 -34.77 -13.91
C PRO A 55 2.39 -34.53 -12.93
N ASP A 56 3.57 -34.23 -13.47
CA ASP A 56 4.74 -33.90 -12.67
C ASP A 56 4.49 -32.65 -11.81
N ALA A 57 4.92 -32.71 -10.55
CA ALA A 57 4.73 -31.62 -9.60
C ALA A 57 5.39 -30.31 -10.08
N GLY A 58 6.56 -30.40 -10.71
CA GLY A 58 7.24 -29.23 -11.29
C GLY A 58 6.40 -28.57 -12.38
N THR A 59 5.80 -29.37 -13.26
CA THR A 59 4.90 -28.87 -14.32
C THR A 59 3.68 -28.16 -13.74
N ILE A 60 3.05 -28.73 -12.71
CA ILE A 60 1.91 -28.10 -12.01
C ILE A 60 2.33 -26.74 -11.42
N ILE A 61 3.47 -26.70 -10.71
CA ILE A 61 3.97 -25.49 -10.06
C ILE A 61 4.33 -24.41 -11.08
N GLN A 62 4.97 -24.77 -12.19
CA GLN A 62 5.32 -23.84 -13.26
C GLN A 62 4.09 -23.21 -13.89
N ASN A 63 3.06 -24.02 -14.17
CA ASN A 63 1.79 -23.51 -14.68
C ASN A 63 1.14 -22.55 -13.69
N LEU A 64 1.17 -22.87 -12.40
CA LEU A 64 0.65 -21.99 -11.35
C LEU A 64 1.44 -20.67 -11.25
N ALA A 65 2.77 -20.73 -11.32
CA ALA A 65 3.64 -19.55 -11.24
C ALA A 65 3.41 -18.57 -12.40
N ARG A 66 3.05 -19.06 -13.59
CA ARG A 66 2.69 -18.18 -14.73
C ARG A 66 1.48 -17.31 -14.43
N PHE A 67 0.46 -17.85 -13.76
CA PHE A 67 -0.74 -17.09 -13.36
C PHE A 67 -0.44 -16.03 -12.30
N PHE A 68 0.47 -16.31 -11.37
CA PHE A 68 0.90 -15.31 -10.38
C PHE A 68 1.72 -14.19 -11.03
N LYS A 69 2.69 -14.53 -11.90
CA LYS A 69 3.50 -13.53 -12.61
C LYS A 69 2.69 -12.59 -13.49
N SER A 70 1.70 -13.11 -14.23
CA SER A 70 0.84 -12.26 -15.07
C SER A 70 0.03 -11.25 -14.27
N THR A 71 -0.33 -11.61 -13.02
CA THR A 71 -1.12 -10.73 -12.15
C THR A 71 -0.25 -9.59 -11.60
N ASP A 72 0.99 -9.89 -11.22
CA ASP A 72 1.95 -8.87 -10.75
C ASP A 72 2.33 -7.86 -11.84
N GLU A 73 2.52 -8.33 -13.08
CA GLU A 73 2.81 -7.46 -14.23
C GLU A 73 1.64 -6.51 -14.55
N LEU A 74 0.40 -7.02 -14.56
CA LEU A 74 -0.78 -6.20 -14.79
C LEU A 74 -0.99 -5.15 -13.69
N ASN A 75 -0.77 -5.54 -12.43
CA ASN A 75 -0.85 -4.63 -11.29
C ASN A 75 0.21 -3.53 -11.37
N SER A 76 1.44 -3.87 -11.81
CA SER A 76 2.51 -2.90 -12.02
C SER A 76 2.16 -1.86 -13.07
N ILE A 77 1.63 -2.31 -14.22
CA ILE A 77 1.20 -1.43 -15.32
C ILE A 77 0.06 -0.51 -14.86
N MET A 78 -0.96 -1.06 -14.18
CA MET A 78 -2.07 -0.24 -13.66
C MET A 78 -1.59 0.82 -12.67
N ASN A 79 -0.72 0.44 -11.73
CA ASN A 79 -0.15 1.38 -10.76
C ASN A 79 0.66 2.48 -11.45
N GLY A 80 1.40 2.16 -12.51
CA GLY A 80 2.11 3.16 -13.32
C GLY A 80 1.16 4.16 -14.00
N ILE A 81 0.07 3.67 -14.59
CA ILE A 81 -0.95 4.52 -15.25
C ILE A 81 -1.63 5.44 -14.23
N ILE A 82 -2.05 4.90 -13.08
CA ILE A 82 -2.68 5.67 -12.00
C ILE A 82 -1.72 6.75 -11.49
N SER A 83 -0.46 6.41 -11.26
CA SER A 83 0.57 7.35 -10.78
C SER A 83 0.81 8.48 -11.78
N ALA A 84 0.88 8.16 -13.08
CA ALA A 84 1.06 9.15 -14.14
C ALA A 84 -0.14 10.11 -14.26
N TRP A 85 -1.36 9.59 -14.13
CA TRP A 85 -2.58 10.38 -14.09
C TRP A 85 -2.62 11.32 -12.88
N GLN A 86 -2.25 10.81 -11.70
CA GLN A 86 -2.23 11.60 -10.47
C GLN A 86 -1.19 12.74 -10.54
N LEU A 87 -0.01 12.47 -11.09
CA LEU A 87 1.02 13.50 -11.32
C LEU A 87 0.57 14.56 -12.34
N ARG A 88 -0.14 14.15 -13.40
CA ARG A 88 -0.70 15.08 -14.39
C ARG A 88 -1.74 15.99 -13.75
N ASN A 89 -2.62 15.44 -12.92
CA ASN A 89 -3.67 16.22 -12.26
C ASN A 89 -3.12 17.18 -11.21
N GLN A 90 -2.10 16.80 -10.45
CA GLN A 90 -1.43 17.70 -9.51
C GLN A 90 -0.79 18.89 -10.24
N ARG A 91 -0.13 18.66 -11.37
CA ARG A 91 0.45 19.75 -12.18
C ARG A 91 -0.59 20.73 -12.72
N GLN A 92 -1.82 20.29 -12.96
CA GLN A 92 -2.90 21.18 -13.42
C GLN A 92 -3.50 22.04 -12.29
N GLN A 93 -3.36 21.64 -11.03
CA GLN A 93 -3.89 22.40 -9.89
C GLN A 93 -2.91 23.46 -9.35
N GLN A 94 -1.60 23.33 -9.60
CA GLN A 94 -0.59 24.30 -9.15
C GLN A 94 -0.78 25.73 -9.69
N PRO A 95 -1.15 25.96 -10.97
CA PRO A 95 -1.37 27.32 -11.48
C PRO A 95 -2.55 28.00 -10.80
N GLN A 96 -3.64 27.27 -10.55
CA GLN A 96 -4.86 27.81 -9.94
C GLN A 96 -4.62 28.22 -8.48
N GLN A 97 -3.84 27.44 -7.73
CA GLN A 97 -3.47 27.77 -6.34
C GLN A 97 -2.53 28.97 -6.27
N GLN A 98 -1.59 29.10 -7.22
CA GLN A 98 -0.72 30.27 -7.31
C GLN A 98 -1.49 31.54 -7.69
N GLU A 99 -2.48 31.42 -8.59
CA GLU A 99 -3.36 32.53 -8.96
C GLU A 99 -4.28 32.94 -7.81
N SER A 100 -4.88 31.99 -7.09
CA SER A 100 -5.71 32.30 -5.92
C SER A 100 -4.91 33.02 -4.83
N HIS A 101 -3.68 32.55 -4.54
CA HIS A 101 -2.80 33.23 -3.57
C HIS A 101 -2.36 34.63 -4.04
N LYS A 102 -2.14 34.84 -5.34
CA LYS A 102 -1.84 36.18 -5.89
C LYS A 102 -3.04 37.12 -5.75
N GLN A 103 -4.25 36.63 -6.00
CA GLN A 103 -5.47 37.43 -5.86
C GLN A 103 -5.75 37.78 -4.39
N GLU A 104 -5.57 36.84 -3.48
CA GLU A 104 -5.71 37.06 -2.04
C GLU A 104 -4.73 38.14 -1.54
N GLN A 105 -3.46 38.07 -1.96
CA GLN A 105 -2.48 39.11 -1.65
C GLN A 105 -2.86 40.48 -2.22
N GLN A 106 -3.39 40.53 -3.44
CA GLN A 106 -3.87 41.78 -4.04
C GLN A 106 -5.05 42.37 -3.28
N GLN A 107 -5.96 41.52 -2.78
CA GLN A 107 -7.08 41.98 -1.94
C GLN A 107 -6.58 42.58 -0.62
N ILE A 108 -5.64 41.91 0.06
CA ILE A 108 -5.03 42.42 1.30
C ILE A 108 -4.37 43.79 1.07
N ILE A 109 -3.65 43.95 -0.05
CA ILE A 109 -3.00 45.23 -0.39
C ILE A 109 -4.04 46.32 -0.63
N LYS A 110 -5.12 46.04 -1.37
CA LYS A 110 -6.21 47.00 -1.61
C LYS A 110 -6.90 47.41 -0.32
N THR A 111 -7.23 46.47 0.56
CA THR A 111 -7.83 46.77 1.87
C THR A 111 -6.92 47.64 2.73
N LYS A 112 -5.60 47.39 2.73
CA LYS A 112 -4.62 48.23 3.44
C LYS A 112 -4.53 49.65 2.86
N GLN A 113 -4.64 49.80 1.54
CA GLN A 113 -4.62 51.11 0.88
C GLN A 113 -5.89 51.92 1.15
N GLU A 114 -7.07 51.28 1.14
CA GLU A 114 -8.34 51.92 1.52
C GLU A 114 -8.34 52.37 2.99
N GLN A 115 -7.78 51.55 3.88
CA GLN A 115 -7.58 51.92 5.29
C GLN A 115 -6.60 53.08 5.49
N ALA A 116 -5.61 53.26 4.61
CA ALA A 116 -4.68 54.39 4.64
C ALA A 116 -5.31 55.68 4.07
N ALA A 117 -6.15 55.56 3.05
CA ALA A 117 -6.84 56.70 2.43
C ALA A 117 -7.95 57.29 3.32
N ASN A 118 -8.52 56.49 4.22
CA ASN A 118 -9.59 56.93 5.13
C ASN A 118 -9.05 57.45 6.49
N GLN A 119 -7.75 57.74 6.60
CA GLN A 119 -7.18 58.43 7.76
C GLN A 119 -7.32 59.95 7.54
N PRO A 120 -8.01 60.70 8.42
CA PRO A 120 -8.11 62.14 8.27
C PRO A 120 -6.74 62.81 8.42
N ALA A 121 -6.43 63.75 7.52
CA ALA A 121 -5.17 64.48 7.48
C ALA A 121 -4.85 65.08 8.85
N LYS A 122 -3.75 64.64 9.45
CA LYS A 122 -3.21 65.16 10.70
C LYS A 122 -2.69 66.58 10.44
N ILE A 123 -3.44 67.60 10.87
CA ILE A 123 -3.00 69.01 10.81
C ILE A 123 -1.79 69.14 11.74
N ILE A 124 -0.60 69.31 11.17
CA ILE A 124 0.63 69.61 11.91
C ILE A 124 0.81 71.13 11.86
N TYR A 125 0.61 71.79 13.00
CA TYR A 125 1.00 73.20 13.19
C TYR A 125 2.53 73.28 13.23
N MET A 126 3.13 74.22 12.48
CA MET A 126 4.51 74.64 12.70
C MET A 126 4.54 76.16 12.95
N PRO A 127 5.30 76.62 13.97
CA PRO A 127 5.26 77.98 14.50
C PRO A 127 6.04 79.00 13.65
N ASP A 128 5.65 80.27 13.80
CA ASP A 128 6.20 81.45 13.10
C ASP A 128 7.67 81.78 13.44
N VAL A 129 8.24 82.57 12.50
CA VAL A 129 9.39 83.50 12.62
C VAL A 129 10.80 82.92 12.37
N ALA A 130 11.38 83.27 11.22
CA ALA A 130 12.55 84.16 11.11
C ALA A 130 13.10 84.21 9.67
N GLU A 131 13.16 85.41 9.10
CA GLU A 131 13.89 85.71 7.86
C GLU A 131 15.41 85.65 8.13
N GLU A 132 16.17 84.89 7.34
CA GLU A 132 17.64 84.95 7.36
C GLU A 132 18.17 85.71 6.12
N PRO A 133 19.15 86.65 6.29
CA PRO A 133 19.74 87.41 5.21
C PRO A 133 20.85 86.64 4.45
N PRO A 134 21.33 87.16 3.29
CA PRO A 134 21.72 86.32 2.17
C PRO A 134 23.22 85.99 2.06
N ASN A 135 23.46 84.86 1.38
CA ASN A 135 24.62 84.45 0.59
C ASN A 135 25.99 84.36 1.28
N THR A 136 26.69 83.23 1.07
CA THR A 136 27.83 83.09 0.12
C THR A 136 28.42 81.66 0.28
N PRO A 137 28.93 81.01 -0.79
CA PRO A 137 28.96 79.55 -0.90
C PRO A 137 30.31 78.94 -0.55
N VAL A 138 30.34 77.71 -0.01
CA VAL A 138 31.60 76.96 0.16
C VAL A 138 31.42 75.45 0.02
N LYS A 139 32.11 74.94 -1.01
CA LYS A 139 32.87 73.70 -1.20
C LYS A 139 32.27 72.31 -0.95
N GLN A 140 32.46 71.53 -2.00
CA GLN A 140 32.47 70.07 -2.10
C GLN A 140 33.48 69.41 -1.16
N GLN A 141 33.17 68.15 -0.79
CA GLN A 141 34.04 66.98 -0.57
C GLN A 141 33.67 66.22 0.73
N PRO A 142 34.04 64.93 0.87
CA PRO A 142 33.87 63.86 -0.10
C PRO A 142 33.27 62.59 0.57
N ILE A 143 33.15 61.58 -0.28
CA ILE A 143 32.73 60.20 -0.05
C ILE A 143 33.62 59.50 0.98
N ASN A 144 32.99 58.70 1.84
CA ASN A 144 33.48 57.39 2.28
C ASN A 144 32.28 56.45 2.43
#